data_AF-A0A9E0PVM1-F1
#
_entry.id   AF-A0A9E0PVM1-F1
#
_cell.length_a   1.000
_cell.length_b   1.000
_cell.length_c   1.000
_cell.angle_alpha   90.00
_cell.angle_beta   90.00
_cell.angle_gamma   90.00
#
_symmetry.space_group_name_H-M   'P 1'
#
loop_
_entity.id
_entity.type
_entity.pdbx_description
1 polymer ?
#
loop_
_entity_poly.entity_id
_entity_poly.type
_entity_poly.pdbx_seq_one_letter_code
_entity_poly.pdbx_strand_id
1 'polypeptide(L)'
;MSSSSRFGPLIATMLVTLGCALFASLFLAICWNELESRLDALCASKNWAECAAAVAGDFTLRWPFVATARALPGVAQGAAQRAEEEAPAVVLQNYFLELAGRRAEASQLASPAAVALIVDRAKFYEYQWHFAHLSEAYVRCAVSLYRKRAKAALASVKLDKQAAAESLEALAKGLRHLAELYQRHGKYLIAEKALKECTDVATQGFALADRGSSERFRAELLVDYGAHIKILNDLGRTPEAEHESKLLLDQ
;
A
#
# COMPACT_ATOMS: atom_id res chain seq x y z
N MET A 1 -28.43 16.15 -59.63
CA MET A 1 -27.86 16.37 -58.27
C MET A 1 -27.40 15.01 -57.76
N SER A 2 -26.10 14.72 -57.79
CA SER A 2 -25.54 13.53 -57.15
C SER A 2 -24.37 13.98 -56.28
N SER A 3 -24.67 14.13 -54.99
CA SER A 3 -23.70 14.44 -53.95
C SER A 3 -22.96 13.14 -53.64
N SER A 4 -21.78 12.92 -54.24
CA SER A 4 -20.96 11.76 -53.91
C SER A 4 -20.31 11.96 -52.55
N SER A 5 -20.58 11.04 -51.63
CA SER A 5 -20.16 11.10 -50.23
C SER A 5 -18.63 10.92 -50.11
N ARG A 6 -17.89 12.03 -50.04
CA ARG A 6 -16.42 12.05 -49.83
C ARG A 6 -15.97 11.59 -48.43
N PHE A 7 -16.91 11.21 -47.55
CA PHE A 7 -16.62 10.84 -46.16
C PHE A 7 -16.25 9.35 -45.95
N GLY A 8 -16.54 8.47 -46.91
CA GLY A 8 -16.28 7.02 -46.78
C GLY A 8 -14.83 6.63 -46.40
N PRO A 9 -13.79 7.13 -47.09
CA PRO A 9 -12.41 6.74 -46.79
C PRO A 9 -11.88 7.30 -45.46
N LEU A 10 -12.34 8.48 -45.03
CA LEU A 10 -11.93 9.06 -43.73
C LEU A 10 -12.54 8.31 -42.55
N ILE A 11 -13.79 7.85 -42.69
CA ILE A 11 -14.44 7.04 -41.65
C ILE A 11 -13.74 5.68 -41.55
N ALA A 12 -13.38 5.06 -42.67
CA ALA A 12 -12.67 3.79 -42.68
C ALA A 12 -11.29 3.88 -42.01
N THR A 13 -10.51 4.94 -42.27
CA THR A 13 -9.21 5.12 -41.60
C THR A 13 -9.37 5.37 -40.11
N MET A 14 -10.36 6.16 -39.68
CA MET A 14 -10.65 6.38 -38.26
C MET A 14 -11.06 5.11 -37.52
N LEU A 15 -11.85 4.24 -38.16
CA LEU A 15 -12.24 2.97 -37.56
C LEU A 15 -11.05 2.01 -37.41
N VAL A 16 -10.15 1.97 -38.41
CA VAL A 16 -8.94 1.14 -38.35
C VAL A 16 -7.99 1.65 -37.27
N THR A 17 -7.75 2.96 -37.18
CA THR A 17 -6.86 3.52 -36.14
C THR A 17 -7.42 3.31 -34.74
N LEU A 18 -8.74 3.51 -34.55
CA LEU A 18 -9.40 3.21 -33.29
C LEU A 18 -9.32 1.72 -32.94
N GLY A 19 -9.54 0.84 -33.91
CA GLY A 19 -9.41 -0.62 -33.74
C GLY A 19 -7.99 -1.02 -33.31
N CYS A 20 -6.96 -0.49 -33.97
CA CYS A 20 -5.56 -0.73 -33.61
C CYS A 20 -5.23 -0.20 -32.21
N ALA A 21 -5.72 1.00 -31.85
CA ALA A 21 -5.50 1.58 -30.53
C ALA A 21 -6.16 0.76 -29.43
N LEU A 22 -7.41 0.30 -29.63
CA LEU A 22 -8.12 -0.57 -28.69
C LEU A 22 -7.41 -1.92 -28.53
N PHE A 23 -6.95 -2.52 -29.64
CA PHE A 23 -6.23 -3.79 -29.60
C PHE A 23 -4.90 -3.65 -28.85
N ALA A 24 -4.12 -2.60 -29.13
CA ALA A 24 -2.88 -2.32 -28.42
C ALA A 24 -3.14 -2.09 -26.92
N SER A 25 -4.19 -1.35 -26.55
CA SER A 25 -4.57 -1.14 -25.16
C SER A 25 -4.96 -2.43 -24.45
N LEU A 26 -5.72 -3.32 -25.13
CA LEU A 26 -6.11 -4.61 -24.57
C LEU A 26 -4.89 -5.52 -24.38
N PHE A 27 -3.99 -5.57 -25.37
CA PHE A 27 -2.76 -6.35 -25.27
C PHE A 27 -1.89 -5.88 -24.10
N LEU A 28 -1.71 -4.57 -23.93
CA LEU A 28 -1.00 -4.02 -22.78
C LEU A 28 -1.67 -4.39 -21.47
N ALA A 29 -3.00 -4.33 -21.37
CA ALA A 29 -3.74 -4.74 -20.17
C ALA A 29 -3.58 -6.23 -19.83
N ILE A 30 -3.48 -7.10 -20.85
CA ILE A 30 -3.23 -8.54 -20.64
C ILE A 30 -1.81 -8.77 -20.15
N CYS A 31 -0.81 -8.20 -20.82
CA CYS A 31 0.58 -8.28 -20.39
C CYS A 31 0.78 -7.71 -18.98
N TRP A 32 0.00 -6.69 -18.64
CA TRP A 32 -0.02 -6.06 -17.32
C TRP A 32 -0.50 -7.02 -16.23
N ASN A 33 -1.70 -7.59 -16.41
CA ASN A 33 -2.28 -8.54 -15.45
C ASN A 33 -1.37 -9.77 -15.24
N GLU A 34 -0.74 -10.25 -16.32
CA GLU A 34 0.22 -11.36 -16.25
C GLU A 34 1.46 -11.00 -15.42
N LEU A 35 1.97 -9.78 -15.56
CA LEU A 35 3.11 -9.30 -14.77
C LEU A 35 2.76 -9.21 -13.28
N GLU A 36 1.61 -8.63 -12.94
CA GLU A 36 1.15 -8.50 -11.55
C GLU A 36 0.87 -9.86 -10.91
N SER A 37 0.24 -10.78 -11.65
CA SER A 37 0.01 -12.15 -11.19
C SER A 37 1.32 -12.90 -10.91
N ARG A 38 2.35 -12.70 -11.73
CA ARG A 38 3.69 -13.25 -11.47
C ARG A 38 4.31 -12.64 -10.23
N LEU A 39 4.16 -11.34 -10.03
CA LEU A 39 4.69 -10.65 -8.86
C LEU A 39 4.00 -11.12 -7.57
N ASP A 40 2.69 -11.36 -7.59
CA ASP A 40 1.96 -11.96 -6.47
C ASP A 40 2.49 -13.36 -6.15
N ALA A 41 2.73 -14.20 -7.16
CA ALA A 41 3.31 -15.52 -6.97
C ALA A 41 4.75 -15.48 -6.40
N LEU A 42 5.56 -14.48 -6.80
CA LEU A 42 6.88 -14.25 -6.22
C LEU A 42 6.78 -13.83 -4.75
N CYS A 43 5.82 -12.95 -4.41
CA CYS A 43 5.54 -12.55 -3.03
C CYS A 43 5.07 -13.75 -2.18
N ALA A 44 4.21 -14.60 -2.74
CA ALA A 44 3.71 -15.81 -2.09
C ALA A 44 4.84 -16.81 -1.78
N SER A 45 5.76 -16.99 -2.72
CA SER A 45 6.95 -17.84 -2.56
C SER A 45 8.07 -17.21 -1.75
N LYS A 46 7.89 -15.95 -1.27
CA LYS A 46 8.87 -15.18 -0.51
C LYS A 46 10.21 -15.00 -1.26
N ASN A 47 10.18 -15.00 -2.59
CA ASN A 47 11.36 -14.80 -3.42
C ASN A 47 11.67 -13.29 -3.56
N TRP A 48 12.13 -12.69 -2.46
CA TRP A 48 12.27 -11.23 -2.34
C TRP A 48 13.29 -10.62 -3.29
N ALA A 49 14.33 -11.36 -3.67
CA ALA A 49 15.33 -10.88 -4.63
C ALA A 49 14.71 -10.70 -6.03
N GLU A 50 13.87 -11.64 -6.46
CA GLU A 50 13.12 -11.52 -7.72
C GLU A 50 12.00 -10.47 -7.62
N CYS A 51 11.33 -10.35 -6.47
CA CYS A 51 10.39 -9.25 -6.23
C CYS A 51 11.07 -7.89 -6.41
N ALA A 52 12.26 -7.69 -5.83
CA ALA A 52 13.02 -6.46 -5.97
C ALA A 52 13.40 -6.15 -7.42
N ALA A 53 13.79 -7.18 -8.19
CA ALA A 53 14.09 -7.02 -9.61
C ALA A 53 12.83 -6.66 -10.43
N ALA A 54 11.69 -7.27 -10.11
CA ALA A 54 10.43 -7.04 -10.77
C ALA A 54 9.85 -5.64 -10.48
N VAL A 55 9.98 -5.12 -9.26
CA VAL A 55 9.56 -3.75 -8.90
C VAL A 55 10.30 -2.69 -9.71
N ALA A 56 11.58 -2.91 -10.04
CA ALA A 56 12.31 -2.01 -10.93
C ALA A 56 11.68 -1.90 -12.32
N GLY A 57 10.94 -2.93 -12.75
CA GLY A 57 10.17 -2.94 -13.99
C GLY A 57 8.71 -2.50 -13.84
N ASP A 58 8.23 -2.25 -12.61
CA ASP A 58 6.84 -1.87 -12.37
C ASP A 58 6.58 -0.42 -12.81
N PHE A 59 5.91 -0.29 -13.97
CA PHE A 59 5.61 1.00 -14.56
C PHE A 59 4.62 1.82 -13.71
N THR A 60 3.82 1.21 -12.83
CA THR A 60 2.84 1.97 -12.04
C THR A 60 3.45 2.81 -10.95
N LEU A 61 4.60 2.42 -10.43
CA LEU A 61 5.38 3.22 -9.49
C LEU A 61 6.32 4.21 -10.21
N ARG A 62 6.49 4.05 -11.54
CA ARG A 62 7.28 4.95 -12.40
C ARG A 62 6.47 6.00 -13.16
N TRP A 63 5.15 5.82 -13.28
CA TRP A 63 4.30 6.66 -14.14
C TRP A 63 3.37 7.61 -13.36
N PRO A 64 3.30 8.91 -13.71
CA PRO A 64 2.70 9.93 -12.84
C PRO A 64 1.16 10.04 -12.86
N PHE A 65 0.40 9.07 -13.40
CA PHE A 65 -1.04 9.29 -13.63
C PHE A 65 -1.94 9.29 -12.38
N VAL A 66 -1.45 8.89 -11.21
CA VAL A 66 -2.28 8.92 -9.97
C VAL A 66 -2.52 10.36 -9.44
N ALA A 67 -1.79 11.37 -9.93
CA ALA A 67 -2.00 12.76 -9.52
C ALA A 67 -3.21 13.47 -10.19
N THR A 68 -3.92 12.84 -11.13
CA THR A 68 -4.97 13.55 -11.90
C THR A 68 -6.38 13.46 -11.32
N ALA A 69 -6.63 12.69 -10.26
CA ALA A 69 -7.98 12.55 -9.72
C ALA A 69 -8.38 13.57 -8.62
N ARG A 70 -7.50 14.50 -8.21
CA ARG A 70 -7.82 15.50 -7.17
C ARG A 70 -7.13 16.87 -7.30
N ALA A 71 -6.74 17.26 -8.50
CA ALA A 71 -6.34 18.65 -8.74
C ALA A 71 -7.59 19.55 -8.74
N LEU A 72 -7.93 20.10 -7.57
CA LEU A 72 -8.72 21.32 -7.49
C LEU A 72 -8.05 22.40 -8.36
N PRO A 73 -8.81 23.11 -9.22
CA PRO A 73 -8.22 24.12 -10.09
C PRO A 73 -7.81 25.32 -9.25
N GLY A 74 -6.50 25.62 -9.19
CA GLY A 74 -6.03 26.88 -8.58
C GLY A 74 -4.60 26.95 -8.05
N VAL A 75 -3.82 25.87 -7.98
CA VAL A 75 -2.45 25.97 -7.46
C VAL A 75 -1.45 25.91 -8.62
N ALA A 76 -0.89 27.08 -8.90
CA ALA A 76 0.06 27.35 -9.96
C ALA A 76 1.30 26.44 -9.92
N GLN A 77 1.78 26.16 -11.13
CA GLN A 77 3.06 25.53 -11.45
C GLN A 77 4.21 26.25 -10.74
N GLY A 78 4.72 25.65 -9.67
CA GLY A 78 5.95 26.04 -9.00
C GLY A 78 6.82 24.86 -8.56
N ALA A 79 6.48 23.64 -8.98
CA ALA A 79 7.07 22.40 -8.47
C ALA A 79 8.24 21.87 -9.32
N ALA A 80 9.13 22.76 -9.80
CA ALA A 80 10.34 22.35 -10.51
C ALA A 80 11.60 22.30 -9.62
N GLN A 81 11.54 22.75 -8.36
CA GLN A 81 12.71 22.80 -7.48
C GLN A 81 12.34 22.53 -6.02
N ARG A 82 12.51 21.28 -5.57
CA ARG A 82 12.97 20.92 -4.21
C ARG A 82 13.19 19.40 -4.09
N ALA A 83 14.46 19.04 -3.92
CA ALA A 83 15.01 17.89 -3.21
C ALA A 83 14.46 16.48 -3.50
N GLU A 84 15.30 15.65 -4.13
CA GLU A 84 15.43 14.18 -3.98
C GLU A 84 14.33 13.46 -3.17
N GLU A 85 13.11 13.44 -3.69
CA GLU A 85 12.05 12.61 -3.14
C GLU A 85 12.24 11.21 -3.74
N GLU A 86 12.81 10.29 -2.95
CA GLU A 86 13.08 8.91 -3.38
C GLU A 86 11.80 8.29 -3.96
N ALA A 87 11.83 7.92 -5.24
CA ALA A 87 10.64 7.46 -5.95
C ALA A 87 10.03 6.23 -5.24
N PRO A 88 8.69 6.10 -5.14
CA PRO A 88 8.05 4.98 -4.44
C PRO A 88 8.55 3.59 -4.90
N ALA A 89 8.88 3.46 -6.20
CA ALA A 89 9.48 2.26 -6.77
C ALA A 89 10.81 1.89 -6.10
N VAL A 90 11.68 2.89 -5.87
CA VAL A 90 13.00 2.70 -5.28
C VAL A 90 12.85 2.31 -3.81
N VAL A 91 11.95 2.96 -3.08
CA VAL A 91 11.67 2.64 -1.68
C VAL A 91 11.17 1.19 -1.52
N LEU A 92 10.23 0.77 -2.37
CA LEU A 92 9.70 -0.59 -2.35
C LEU A 92 10.75 -1.63 -2.79
N GLN A 93 11.57 -1.30 -3.79
CA GLN A 93 12.68 -2.14 -4.21
C GLN A 93 13.69 -2.34 -3.08
N ASN A 94 14.08 -1.25 -2.39
CA ASN A 94 14.98 -1.30 -1.24
C ASN A 94 14.39 -2.16 -0.12
N TYR A 95 13.09 -2.06 0.13
CA TYR A 95 12.40 -2.93 1.09
C TYR A 95 12.51 -4.42 0.74
N PHE A 96 12.29 -4.79 -0.52
CA PHE A 96 12.45 -6.18 -0.96
C PHE A 96 13.91 -6.66 -0.90
N LEU A 97 14.88 -5.79 -1.20
CA LEU A 97 16.29 -6.11 -1.02
C LEU A 97 16.65 -6.34 0.46
N GLU A 98 16.12 -5.52 1.38
CA GLU A 98 16.28 -5.72 2.83
C GLU A 98 15.73 -7.09 3.25
N LEU A 99 14.53 -7.46 2.78
CA LEU A 99 13.93 -8.78 3.05
C LEU A 99 14.74 -9.94 2.45
N ALA A 100 15.42 -9.71 1.32
CA ALA A 100 16.34 -10.67 0.70
C ALA A 100 17.68 -10.79 1.43
N GLY A 101 17.89 -10.07 2.54
CA GLY A 101 19.16 -10.05 3.29
C GLY A 101 20.27 -9.26 2.58
N ARG A 102 19.93 -8.46 1.56
CA ARG A 102 20.88 -7.60 0.87
C ARG A 102 20.90 -6.22 1.53
N ARG A 103 22.08 -5.61 1.59
CA ARG A 103 22.22 -4.20 2.00
C ARG A 103 21.57 -3.34 0.93
N ALA A 104 20.45 -2.70 1.27
CA ALA A 104 19.98 -1.55 0.53
C ALA A 104 20.86 -0.34 0.86
N GLU A 105 21.00 0.60 -0.08
CA GLU A 105 21.54 1.93 0.24
C GLU A 105 20.70 2.53 1.37
N ALA A 106 21.34 3.30 2.27
CA ALA A 106 20.66 3.86 3.42
C ALA A 106 19.52 4.79 2.95
N SER A 107 18.31 4.25 2.87
CA SER A 107 17.14 4.97 2.38
C SER A 107 16.88 6.13 3.33
N GLN A 108 16.88 7.33 2.77
CA GLN A 108 16.47 8.54 3.45
C GLN A 108 15.04 8.34 3.97
N LEU A 109 14.61 9.17 4.93
CA LEU A 109 13.27 9.03 5.49
C LEU A 109 12.22 9.26 4.39
N ALA A 110 11.65 8.18 3.86
CA ALA A 110 10.69 8.25 2.75
C ALA A 110 9.60 9.28 3.03
N SER A 111 9.25 10.05 2.00
CA SER A 111 8.29 11.14 2.14
C SER A 111 6.89 10.63 2.47
N PRO A 112 6.05 11.43 3.16
CA PRO A 112 4.67 11.03 3.44
C PRO A 112 3.88 10.69 2.17
N ALA A 113 4.14 11.41 1.07
CA ALA A 113 3.48 11.21 -0.21
C ALA A 113 3.88 9.87 -0.86
N ALA A 114 5.16 9.50 -0.81
CA ALA A 114 5.63 8.23 -1.32
C ALA A 114 4.99 7.05 -0.55
N VAL A 115 4.91 7.14 0.78
CA VAL A 115 4.27 6.09 1.59
C VAL A 115 2.76 6.01 1.30
N ALA A 116 2.09 7.15 1.12
CA ALA A 116 0.66 7.16 0.77
C ALA A 116 0.38 6.48 -0.58
N LEU A 117 1.22 6.71 -1.59
CA LEU A 117 1.12 6.03 -2.88
C LEU A 117 1.28 4.51 -2.77
N ILE A 118 2.21 4.03 -1.92
CA ILE A 118 2.38 2.60 -1.65
C ILE A 118 1.11 2.01 -1.01
N VAL A 119 0.50 2.72 -0.06
CA VAL A 119 -0.75 2.30 0.59
C VAL A 119 -1.91 2.25 -0.39
N ASP A 120 -2.08 3.28 -1.22
CA ASP A 120 -3.16 3.31 -2.23
C ASP A 120 -3.01 2.17 -3.24
N ARG A 121 -1.77 1.86 -3.63
CA ARG A 121 -1.48 0.73 -4.51
C ARG A 121 -1.79 -0.62 -3.84
N ALA A 122 -1.47 -0.77 -2.55
CA ALA A 122 -1.82 -1.99 -1.80
C ALA A 122 -3.34 -2.24 -1.81
N LYS A 123 -4.13 -1.20 -1.51
CA LYS A 123 -5.59 -1.26 -1.56
C LYS A 123 -6.10 -1.62 -2.94
N PHE A 124 -5.50 -1.07 -3.99
CA PHE A 124 -5.87 -1.38 -5.37
C PHE A 124 -5.66 -2.87 -5.68
N TYR A 125 -4.52 -3.44 -5.29
CA TYR A 125 -4.24 -4.87 -5.47
C TYR A 125 -5.20 -5.76 -4.70
N GLU A 126 -5.57 -5.36 -3.49
CA GLU A 126 -6.50 -6.12 -2.67
C GLU A 126 -7.95 -6.09 -3.22
N TYR A 127 -8.47 -4.89 -3.48
CA TYR A 127 -9.89 -4.71 -3.77
C TYR A 127 -10.24 -4.93 -5.25
N GLN A 128 -9.35 -4.59 -6.18
CA GLN A 128 -9.65 -4.65 -7.62
C GLN A 128 -9.13 -5.93 -8.28
N TRP A 129 -7.96 -6.42 -7.84
CA TRP A 129 -7.27 -7.53 -8.51
C TRP A 129 -7.16 -8.81 -7.67
N HIS A 130 -7.49 -8.73 -6.38
CA HIS A 130 -7.40 -9.85 -5.44
C HIS A 130 -6.00 -10.47 -5.32
N PHE A 131 -4.94 -9.66 -5.51
CA PHE A 131 -3.54 -10.07 -5.28
C PHE A 131 -3.16 -9.90 -3.82
N ALA A 132 -3.48 -10.92 -3.03
CA ALA A 132 -3.35 -10.95 -1.58
C ALA A 132 -1.91 -10.76 -1.09
N HIS A 133 -0.96 -11.49 -1.68
CA HIS A 133 0.44 -11.50 -1.23
C HIS A 133 1.15 -10.23 -1.64
N LEU A 134 0.81 -9.70 -2.81
CA LEU A 134 1.32 -8.43 -3.30
C LEU A 134 0.80 -7.27 -2.46
N SER A 135 -0.50 -7.24 -2.15
CA SER A 135 -1.06 -6.26 -1.23
C SER A 135 -0.39 -6.34 0.14
N GLU A 136 -0.27 -7.55 0.71
CA GLU A 136 0.41 -7.77 1.99
C GLU A 136 1.83 -7.18 1.98
N ALA A 137 2.62 -7.47 0.94
CA ALA A 137 3.98 -6.97 0.80
C ALA A 137 4.04 -5.42 0.78
N TYR A 138 3.13 -4.78 0.05
CA TYR A 138 3.05 -3.32 -0.03
C TYR A 138 2.64 -2.69 1.30
N VAL A 139 1.62 -3.24 1.98
CA VAL A 139 1.21 -2.74 3.30
C VAL A 139 2.35 -2.90 4.31
N ARG A 140 3.06 -4.04 4.30
CA ARG A 140 4.21 -4.26 5.20
C ARG A 140 5.35 -3.29 4.92
N CYS A 141 5.62 -2.98 3.65
CA CYS A 141 6.54 -1.92 3.27
C CYS A 141 6.10 -0.58 3.88
N ALA A 142 4.86 -0.15 3.65
CA ALA A 142 4.33 1.11 4.19
C ALA A 142 4.40 1.19 5.72
N VAL A 143 4.01 0.13 6.44
CA VAL A 143 4.12 0.04 7.90
C VAL A 143 5.57 0.17 8.36
N SER A 144 6.53 -0.48 7.68
CA SER A 144 7.95 -0.34 8.02
C SER A 144 8.45 1.12 7.90
N LEU A 145 7.98 1.85 6.88
CA LEU A 145 8.33 3.25 6.66
C LEU A 145 7.67 4.14 7.71
N TYR A 146 6.40 3.90 8.05
CA TYR A 146 5.74 4.60 9.14
C TYR A 146 6.44 4.36 10.48
N ARG A 147 6.96 3.16 10.76
CA ARG A 147 7.77 2.91 11.97
C ARG A 147 9.05 3.73 11.98
N LYS A 148 9.79 3.76 10.86
CA LYS A 148 11.00 4.59 10.72
C LYS A 148 10.67 6.07 10.99
N ARG A 149 9.55 6.57 10.43
CA ARG A 149 9.07 7.95 10.62
C ARG A 149 8.63 8.26 12.05
N ALA A 150 7.80 7.41 12.65
CA ALA A 150 7.33 7.57 14.02
C ALA A 150 8.51 7.57 15.00
N LYS A 151 9.49 6.68 14.81
CA LYS A 151 10.72 6.66 15.62
C LYS A 151 11.51 7.97 15.49
N ALA A 152 11.68 8.48 14.27
CA ALA A 152 12.37 9.74 14.03
C ALA A 152 11.64 10.93 14.68
N ALA A 153 10.31 11.00 14.55
CA ALA A 153 9.50 12.06 15.13
C ALA A 153 9.46 12.01 16.67
N LEU A 154 9.43 10.81 17.25
CA LEU A 154 9.53 10.63 18.71
C LEU A 154 10.88 11.09 19.27
N ALA A 155 11.98 10.95 18.51
CA ALA A 155 13.28 11.45 18.92
C ALA A 155 13.32 12.98 19.06
N SER A 156 12.46 13.71 18.33
CA SER A 156 12.32 15.17 18.37
C SER A 156 11.02 15.66 19.00
N VAL A 157 10.30 14.82 19.76
CA VAL A 157 8.96 15.11 20.31
C VAL A 157 8.88 16.38 21.17
N LYS A 158 9.99 16.77 21.83
CA LYS A 158 10.04 18.00 22.63
C LYS A 158 9.93 19.27 21.77
N LEU A 159 10.36 19.19 20.51
CA LEU A 159 10.33 20.29 19.57
C LEU A 159 8.98 20.35 18.85
N ASP A 160 8.45 19.19 18.49
CA ASP A 160 7.19 19.08 17.74
C ASP A 160 6.40 17.84 18.16
N LYS A 161 5.49 18.02 19.13
CA LYS A 161 4.58 16.96 19.57
C LYS A 161 3.57 16.59 18.50
N GLN A 162 3.18 17.56 17.67
CA GLN A 162 2.15 17.38 16.66
C GLN A 162 2.67 16.47 15.54
N ALA A 163 3.90 16.70 15.05
CA ALA A 163 4.53 15.83 14.06
C ALA A 163 4.72 14.39 14.58
N ALA A 164 5.02 14.22 15.87
CA ALA A 164 5.10 12.90 16.51
C ALA A 164 3.73 12.22 16.57
N ALA A 165 2.69 12.95 16.99
CA ALA A 165 1.32 12.44 17.01
C ALA A 165 0.83 12.02 15.61
N GLU A 166 1.05 12.86 14.59
CA GLU A 166 0.66 12.56 13.20
C GLU A 166 1.40 11.34 12.63
N SER A 167 2.68 11.18 12.97
CA SER A 167 3.47 10.02 12.55
C SER A 167 3.00 8.73 13.21
N LEU A 168 2.61 8.78 14.49
CA LEU A 168 2.02 7.65 15.20
C LEU A 168 0.61 7.32 14.67
N GLU A 169 -0.21 8.32 14.36
CA GLU A 169 -1.52 8.11 13.75
C GLU A 169 -1.41 7.44 12.38
N ALA A 170 -0.47 7.86 11.54
CA ALA A 170 -0.20 7.23 10.25
C ALA A 170 0.25 5.77 10.40
N LEU A 171 1.14 5.50 11.36
CA LEU A 171 1.55 4.12 11.70
C LEU A 171 0.36 3.27 12.18
N ALA A 172 -0.48 3.80 13.06
CA ALA A 172 -1.66 3.11 13.55
C ALA A 172 -2.62 2.76 12.40
N LYS A 173 -2.89 3.70 11.49
CA LYS A 173 -3.72 3.43 10.29
C LYS A 173 -3.13 2.33 9.40
N GLY A 174 -1.81 2.34 9.20
CA GLY A 174 -1.12 1.29 8.44
C GLY A 174 -1.23 -0.10 9.11
N LEU A 175 -1.05 -0.15 10.43
CA LEU A 175 -1.19 -1.39 11.22
C LEU A 175 -2.62 -1.93 11.23
N ARG A 176 -3.62 -1.05 11.33
CA ARG A 176 -5.03 -1.42 11.23
C ARG A 176 -5.31 -2.07 9.87
N HIS A 177 -4.87 -1.43 8.79
CA HIS A 177 -5.06 -1.97 7.44
C HIS A 177 -4.37 -3.33 7.25
N LEU A 178 -3.16 -3.50 7.80
CA LEU A 178 -2.46 -4.78 7.79
C LEU A 178 -3.24 -5.86 8.54
N ALA A 179 -3.85 -5.53 9.69
CA ALA A 179 -4.66 -6.46 10.43
C ALA A 179 -5.96 -6.84 9.70
N GLU A 180 -6.65 -5.87 9.09
CA GLU A 180 -7.85 -6.11 8.27
C GLU A 180 -7.55 -7.02 7.07
N LEU A 181 -6.38 -6.85 6.44
CA LEU A 181 -5.91 -7.75 5.39
C LEU A 181 -5.71 -9.16 5.95
N TYR A 182 -5.01 -9.31 7.07
CA TYR A 182 -4.80 -10.61 7.69
C TYR A 182 -6.11 -11.30 8.11
N GLN A 183 -7.08 -10.58 8.68
CA GLN A 183 -8.40 -11.12 9.01
C GLN A 183 -9.12 -11.66 7.77
N ARG A 184 -9.09 -10.92 6.65
CA ARG A 184 -9.73 -11.36 5.40
C ARG A 184 -9.10 -12.60 4.80
N HIS A 185 -7.80 -12.81 5.05
CA HIS A 185 -7.07 -14.00 4.64
C HIS A 185 -7.06 -15.12 5.70
N GLY A 186 -7.88 -15.00 6.75
CA GLY A 186 -7.99 -16.01 7.81
C GLY A 186 -6.79 -16.08 8.75
N LYS A 187 -5.86 -15.12 8.66
CA LYS A 187 -4.61 -15.03 9.46
C LYS A 187 -4.85 -14.36 10.82
N TYR A 188 -5.76 -14.90 11.65
CA TYR A 188 -6.33 -14.19 12.79
C TYR A 188 -5.31 -13.95 13.92
N LEU A 189 -4.40 -14.89 14.17
CA LEU A 189 -3.37 -14.71 15.20
C LEU A 189 -2.36 -13.61 14.83
N ILE A 190 -2.02 -13.48 13.54
CA ILE A 190 -1.13 -12.42 13.06
C ILE A 190 -1.87 -11.07 13.04
N ALA A 191 -3.15 -11.08 12.67
CA ALA A 191 -4.01 -9.90 12.76
C ALA A 191 -4.11 -9.35 14.18
N GLU A 192 -4.18 -10.22 15.19
CA GLU A 192 -4.22 -9.80 16.60
C GLU A 192 -2.97 -9.01 16.99
N LYS A 193 -1.79 -9.53 16.62
CA LYS A 193 -0.51 -8.86 16.89
C LYS A 193 -0.48 -7.47 16.26
N ALA A 194 -0.96 -7.35 15.02
CA ALA A 194 -1.03 -6.06 14.32
C ALA A 194 -2.05 -5.10 14.96
N LEU A 195 -3.24 -5.56 15.38
CA LEU A 195 -4.24 -4.74 16.08
C LEU A 195 -3.77 -4.29 17.46
N LYS A 196 -3.05 -5.16 18.19
CA LYS A 196 -2.48 -4.81 19.48
C LYS A 196 -1.44 -3.69 19.33
N GLU A 197 -0.50 -3.86 18.40
CA GLU A 197 0.49 -2.81 18.10
C GLU A 197 -0.20 -1.51 17.63
N CYS A 198 -1.25 -1.63 16.80
CA CYS A 198 -2.06 -0.49 16.36
C CYS A 198 -2.64 0.29 17.55
N THR A 199 -3.23 -0.42 18.51
CA THR A 199 -3.84 0.17 19.71
C THR A 199 -2.80 0.83 20.62
N ASP A 200 -1.64 0.19 20.79
CA ASP A 200 -0.54 0.72 21.59
C ASP A 200 0.01 2.01 20.99
N VAL A 201 0.28 2.02 19.68
CA VAL A 201 0.77 3.18 18.93
C VAL A 201 -0.26 4.31 18.92
N ALA A 202 -1.54 4.00 18.69
CA ALA A 202 -2.61 5.00 18.72
C ALA A 202 -2.76 5.63 20.10
N THR A 203 -2.60 4.84 21.17
CA THR A 203 -2.65 5.34 22.55
C THR A 203 -1.48 6.28 22.84
N GLN A 204 -0.28 5.96 22.35
CA GLN A 204 0.87 6.86 22.44
C GLN A 204 0.64 8.16 21.65
N GLY A 205 0.11 8.07 20.43
CA GLY A 205 -0.21 9.24 19.61
C GLY A 205 -1.25 10.15 20.27
N PHE A 206 -2.28 9.56 20.85
CA PHE A 206 -3.31 10.27 21.63
C PHE A 206 -2.71 11.04 22.80
N ALA A 207 -1.77 10.45 23.55
CA ALA A 207 -1.12 11.12 24.67
C ALA A 207 -0.29 12.36 24.25
N LEU A 208 0.08 12.45 22.97
CA LEU A 208 0.82 13.58 22.41
C LEU A 208 -0.06 14.61 21.70
N ALA A 209 -1.25 14.20 21.23
CA ALA A 209 -2.16 15.02 20.46
C ALA A 209 -3.06 15.89 21.36
N ASP A 210 -3.27 17.14 20.96
CA ASP A 210 -4.13 18.09 21.66
C ASP A 210 -5.47 18.19 20.88
N ARG A 211 -6.46 17.30 21.14
CA ARG A 211 -7.94 17.36 20.82
C ARG A 211 -8.64 16.01 20.48
N GLY A 212 -9.98 16.02 20.57
CA GLY A 212 -10.90 14.86 20.53
C GLY A 212 -11.13 14.10 19.21
N SER A 213 -10.51 14.45 18.08
CA SER A 213 -10.53 13.57 16.88
C SER A 213 -9.76 12.27 17.12
N SER A 214 -8.71 12.33 17.92
CA SER A 214 -7.90 11.18 18.31
C SER A 214 -8.65 10.24 19.26
N GLU A 215 -9.60 10.75 20.06
CA GLU A 215 -10.47 9.92 20.92
C GLU A 215 -11.42 9.04 20.12
N ARG A 216 -12.03 9.58 19.05
CA ARG A 216 -12.92 8.80 18.17
C ARG A 216 -12.18 7.65 17.50
N PHE A 217 -11.02 7.96 16.91
CA PHE A 217 -10.19 6.94 16.27
C PHE A 217 -9.73 5.86 17.26
N ARG A 218 -9.33 6.25 18.48
CA ARG A 218 -8.98 5.30 19.54
C ARG A 218 -10.16 4.43 19.95
N ALA A 219 -11.36 5.01 20.08
CA ALA A 219 -12.56 4.26 20.42
C ALA A 219 -12.92 3.23 19.35
N GLU A 220 -12.83 3.61 18.06
CA GLU A 220 -13.01 2.68 16.94
C GLU A 220 -12.01 1.52 17.01
N LEU A 221 -10.72 1.80 17.24
CA LEU A 221 -9.70 0.76 17.36
C LEU A 221 -9.95 -0.21 18.52
N LEU A 222 -10.41 0.28 19.67
CA LEU A 222 -10.76 -0.57 20.80
C LEU A 222 -11.96 -1.47 20.50
N VAL A 223 -12.94 -0.96 19.74
CA VAL A 223 -14.08 -1.75 19.26
C VAL A 223 -13.61 -2.82 18.28
N ASP A 224 -12.78 -2.47 17.30
CA ASP A 224 -12.23 -3.40 16.31
C ASP A 224 -11.40 -4.51 16.99
N TYR A 225 -10.56 -4.13 17.96
CA TYR A 225 -9.78 -5.09 18.74
C TYR A 225 -10.68 -6.01 19.58
N GLY A 226 -11.69 -5.46 20.26
CA GLY A 226 -12.66 -6.26 21.01
C GLY A 226 -13.44 -7.24 20.13
N ALA A 227 -13.85 -6.82 18.93
CA ALA A 227 -14.48 -7.69 17.94
C ALA A 227 -13.54 -8.81 17.49
N HIS A 228 -12.26 -8.50 17.25
CA HIS A 228 -11.25 -9.49 16.88
C HIS A 228 -11.00 -10.53 17.99
N ILE A 229 -10.91 -10.11 19.25
CA ILE A 229 -10.77 -11.04 20.38
C ILE A 229 -11.97 -11.99 20.47
N LYS A 230 -13.18 -11.50 20.20
CA LYS A 230 -14.36 -12.36 20.14
C LYS A 230 -14.23 -13.41 19.04
N ILE A 231 -13.81 -13.02 17.84
CA ILE A 231 -13.55 -13.95 16.73
C ILE A 231 -12.53 -15.01 17.14
N LEU A 232 -11.41 -14.61 17.76
CA LEU A 232 -10.40 -15.56 18.24
C LEU A 232 -10.92 -16.52 19.31
N ASN A 233 -11.74 -16.06 20.24
CA ASN A 233 -12.35 -16.92 21.25
C ASN A 233 -13.32 -17.94 20.61
N ASP A 234 -14.04 -17.52 19.57
CA ASP A 234 -14.93 -18.40 18.81
C ASP A 234 -14.11 -19.41 17.97
N LEU A 235 -13.00 -18.98 17.36
CA LEU A 235 -12.07 -19.82 16.60
C LEU A 235 -11.23 -20.76 17.46
N GLY A 236 -10.90 -20.41 18.70
CA GLY A 236 -10.26 -21.32 19.66
C GLY A 236 -11.11 -22.56 19.97
N ARG A 237 -12.36 -22.58 19.50
CA ARG A 237 -13.26 -23.74 19.49
C ARG A 237 -13.30 -24.48 18.14
N THR A 238 -12.47 -24.10 17.16
CA THR A 238 -12.47 -24.62 15.78
C THR A 238 -11.08 -25.18 15.38
N PRO A 239 -11.03 -26.19 14.48
CA PRO A 239 -9.78 -26.82 14.06
C PRO A 239 -8.84 -25.90 13.25
N GLU A 240 -9.35 -24.81 12.67
CA GLU A 240 -8.57 -23.83 11.94
C GLU A 240 -7.60 -23.06 12.86
N ALA A 241 -8.01 -22.78 14.10
CA ALA A 241 -7.14 -22.12 15.08
C ALA A 241 -5.95 -23.01 15.51
N GLU A 242 -6.15 -24.33 15.60
CA GLU A 242 -5.05 -25.27 15.86
C GLU A 242 -4.04 -25.29 14.71
N HIS A 243 -4.51 -25.16 13.47
CA HIS A 243 -3.64 -25.09 12.29
C HIS A 243 -2.83 -23.79 12.26
N GLU A 244 -3.47 -22.65 12.52
CA GLU A 244 -2.79 -21.34 12.62
C GLU A 244 -1.74 -21.31 13.73
N SER A 245 -2.06 -21.87 14.90
CA SER A 245 -1.13 -21.93 16.03
C SER A 245 0.11 -22.76 15.70
N LYS A 246 -0.03 -23.85 14.94
CA LYS A 246 1.11 -24.68 14.50
C LYS A 246 2.01 -23.92 13.54
N LEU A 247 1.43 -23.25 12.54
CA LEU A 247 2.18 -22.46 11.55
C LEU A 247 3.02 -21.32 12.16
N LEU A 248 2.61 -20.79 13.31
CA LEU A 248 3.34 -19.73 14.03
C LEU A 248 4.43 -20.26 14.98
N LEU A 249 4.34 -21.51 15.41
CA LEU A 249 5.37 -22.15 16.24
C LEU A 249 6.52 -22.71 15.40
N ASP A 250 6.26 -22.96 14.11
CA ASP A 250 7.23 -23.53 13.16
C ASP A 250 8.03 -22.45 12.37
N GLN A 251 7.81 -21.15 12.64
CA GLN A 251 8.53 -20.01 12.03
C GLN A 251 9.51 -19.36 13.00
#